data_AF-A0A1F6FMN1-F1
#
_entry.id   AF-A0A1F6FMN1-F1
#
_cell.length_a   1.000
_cell.length_b   1.000
_cell.length_c   1.000
_cell.angle_alpha   90.00
_cell.angle_beta   90.00
_cell.angle_gamma   90.00
#
_symmetry.space_group_name_H-M   'P 1'
#
loop_
_entity.id
_entity.type
_entity.pdbx_description
1 polymer ?
#
loop_
_entity_poly.entity_id
_entity_poly.type
_entity_poly.pdbx_seq_one_letter_code
_entity_poly.pdbx_strand_id
1 'polypeptide(L)'
;MNINIINKIINKSEFLNEVEKEFWSKFSILLSQEKLEQLAGFIGDYEKMIIDLKKRQKGKLSNLNRKHIQEWKEFIRNEKSKTLEMVQNKIKEVENKKLEKIYDKLKE
;
A
#
# COMPACT_ATOMS: atom_id res chain seq x y z
N MET A 1 -40.20 2.24 -10.39
CA MET A 1 -39.11 1.23 -10.38
C MET A 1 -39.61 -0.13 -9.87
N ASN A 2 -39.55 -1.18 -10.69
CA ASN A 2 -40.06 -2.52 -10.35
C ASN A 2 -39.29 -3.16 -9.18
N ILE A 3 -39.98 -3.80 -8.23
CA ILE A 3 -39.39 -4.51 -7.07
C ILE A 3 -38.35 -5.57 -7.49
N ASN A 4 -38.52 -6.18 -8.66
CA ASN A 4 -37.55 -7.11 -9.22
C ASN A 4 -36.21 -6.44 -9.56
N ILE A 5 -36.24 -5.16 -9.94
CA ILE A 5 -35.03 -4.37 -10.21
C ILE A 5 -34.33 -4.06 -8.89
N ILE A 6 -35.08 -3.70 -7.85
CA ILE A 6 -34.55 -3.44 -6.50
C ILE A 6 -33.89 -4.69 -5.93
N ASN A 7 -34.56 -5.84 -5.98
CA ASN A 7 -34.00 -7.11 -5.51
C ASN A 7 -32.74 -7.51 -6.29
N LYS A 8 -32.69 -7.20 -7.59
CA LYS A 8 -31.47 -7.41 -8.40
C LYS A 8 -30.33 -6.50 -7.96
N ILE A 9 -30.61 -5.25 -7.55
CA ILE A 9 -29.62 -4.32 -7.00
C ILE A 9 -29.14 -4.82 -5.63
N ILE A 10 -30.06 -5.16 -4.73
CA ILE A 10 -29.74 -5.70 -3.39
C ILE A 10 -28.89 -6.98 -3.50
N ASN A 11 -29.25 -7.92 -4.38
CA ASN A 11 -28.51 -9.17 -4.49
C ASN A 11 -27.14 -9.02 -5.14
N LYS A 12 -26.97 -8.03 -6.03
CA LYS A 12 -25.69 -7.72 -6.67
C LYS A 12 -24.77 -6.86 -5.81
N SER A 13 -25.31 -6.23 -4.78
CA SER A 13 -24.51 -5.46 -3.82
C SER A 13 -23.43 -6.35 -3.21
N GLU A 14 -22.17 -5.91 -3.36
CA GLU A 14 -21.02 -6.49 -2.67
C GLU A 14 -20.86 -5.94 -1.24
N PHE A 15 -21.65 -4.94 -0.85
CA PHE A 15 -21.55 -4.29 0.46
C PHE A 15 -22.53 -4.86 1.49
N LEU A 16 -23.68 -5.39 1.05
CA LEU A 16 -24.60 -6.10 1.94
C LEU A 16 -24.10 -7.52 2.14
N ASN A 17 -24.11 -7.99 3.39
CA ASN A 17 -23.96 -9.41 3.67
C ASN A 17 -25.26 -10.16 3.35
N GLU A 18 -25.22 -11.49 3.35
CA GLU A 18 -26.38 -12.31 2.97
C GLU A 18 -27.61 -12.09 3.87
N VAL A 19 -27.41 -11.84 5.17
CA VAL A 19 -28.51 -11.54 6.12
C VAL A 19 -29.15 -10.20 5.80
N GLU A 20 -28.34 -9.19 5.50
CA GLU A 20 -28.82 -7.86 5.13
C GLU A 20 -29.53 -7.90 3.77
N LYS A 21 -29.01 -8.65 2.80
CA LYS A 21 -29.67 -8.86 1.50
C LYS A 21 -31.05 -9.47 1.67
N GLU A 22 -31.15 -10.50 2.51
CA GLU A 22 -32.41 -11.16 2.80
C GLU A 22 -33.40 -10.20 3.49
N PHE A 23 -32.94 -9.47 4.50
CA PHE A 23 -33.73 -8.46 5.19
C PHE A 23 -34.27 -7.40 4.23
N TRP A 24 -33.40 -6.78 3.43
CA TRP A 24 -33.79 -5.71 2.51
C TRP A 24 -34.68 -6.22 1.37
N SER A 25 -34.45 -7.43 0.88
CA SER A 25 -35.33 -8.05 -0.13
C SER A 25 -36.74 -8.24 0.40
N LYS A 26 -36.90 -8.71 1.65
CA LYS A 26 -38.21 -8.86 2.30
C LYS A 26 -38.84 -7.50 2.62
N PHE A 27 -38.06 -6.57 3.14
CA PHE A 27 -38.53 -5.24 3.53
C PHE A 27 -38.96 -4.39 2.32
N SER A 28 -38.28 -4.54 1.18
CA SER A 28 -38.59 -3.80 -0.05
C SER A 28 -40.03 -4.00 -0.54
N ILE A 29 -40.64 -5.16 -0.26
CA ILE A 29 -42.02 -5.47 -0.64
C ILE A 29 -43.02 -4.56 0.08
N LEU A 30 -42.65 -4.05 1.25
CA LEU A 30 -43.49 -3.20 2.09
C LEU A 30 -43.33 -1.70 1.78
N LEU A 31 -42.41 -1.34 0.89
CA LEU A 31 -42.06 0.06 0.63
C LEU A 31 -42.85 0.65 -0.55
N SER A 32 -43.15 1.94 -0.43
CA SER A 32 -43.68 2.71 -1.55
C SER A 32 -42.63 2.86 -2.66
N GLN A 33 -43.10 3.17 -3.87
CA GLN A 33 -42.25 3.37 -5.02
C GLN A 33 -41.15 4.43 -4.80
N GLU A 34 -41.50 5.53 -4.15
CA GLU A 34 -40.58 6.61 -3.80
C GLU A 34 -39.50 6.13 -2.81
N LYS A 35 -39.89 5.33 -1.81
CA LYS A 35 -38.95 4.78 -0.83
C LYS A 35 -38.01 3.75 -1.45
N LEU A 36 -38.50 2.97 -2.41
CA LEU A 36 -37.67 2.06 -3.19
C LEU A 36 -36.62 2.81 -4.02
N GLU A 37 -36.99 3.92 -4.65
CA GLU A 37 -36.06 4.75 -5.42
C GLU A 37 -35.02 5.42 -4.51
N GLN A 38 -35.42 5.90 -3.34
CA GLN A 38 -34.49 6.40 -2.32
C GLN A 38 -33.51 5.30 -1.88
N LEU A 39 -34.00 4.09 -1.59
CA LEU A 39 -33.16 2.95 -1.20
C LEU A 39 -32.15 2.61 -2.30
N ALA A 40 -32.58 2.53 -3.57
CA ALA A 40 -31.67 2.29 -4.69
C ALA A 40 -30.60 3.38 -4.82
N GLY A 41 -30.97 4.64 -4.60
CA GLY A 41 -30.04 5.77 -4.58
C GLY A 41 -28.98 5.62 -3.48
N PHE A 42 -29.41 5.35 -2.23
CA PHE A 42 -28.49 5.11 -1.12
C PHE A 42 -27.51 3.98 -1.40
N ILE A 43 -28.01 2.85 -1.91
CA ILE A 43 -27.19 1.71 -2.27
C ILE A 43 -26.12 2.11 -3.31
N GLY A 44 -26.52 2.82 -4.38
CA GLY A 44 -25.59 3.24 -5.42
C GLY A 44 -24.54 4.26 -4.95
N ASP A 45 -24.91 5.19 -4.07
CA ASP A 45 -23.98 6.18 -3.54
C ASP A 45 -22.97 5.56 -2.56
N TYR A 46 -23.41 4.59 -1.75
CA TYR A 46 -22.52 3.81 -0.89
C TYR A 46 -21.52 2.98 -1.70
N GLU A 47 -21.94 2.35 -2.79
CA GLU A 47 -21.04 1.62 -3.70
C GLU A 47 -19.94 2.53 -4.27
N LYS A 48 -20.31 3.73 -4.75
CA LYS A 48 -19.35 4.73 -5.24
C LYS A 48 -18.36 5.13 -4.16
N MET A 49 -18.85 5.43 -2.96
CA MET A 49 -18.01 5.82 -1.83
C MET A 49 -16.98 4.72 -1.48
N ILE A 50 -17.41 3.46 -1.45
CA ILE A 50 -16.51 2.32 -1.18
C ILE A 50 -15.48 2.15 -2.30
N ILE A 51 -15.88 2.26 -3.57
CA ILE A 51 -14.94 2.21 -4.71
C ILE A 51 -13.87 3.28 -4.57
N ASP A 52 -14.26 4.51 -4.21
CA ASP A 52 -13.31 5.61 -4.01
C ASP A 52 -12.41 5.40 -2.80
N LEU A 53 -12.93 4.85 -1.70
CA LEU A 53 -12.11 4.46 -0.55
C LEU A 53 -11.08 3.37 -0.92
N LYS A 54 -11.49 2.34 -1.67
CA LYS A 54 -10.58 1.29 -2.17
C LYS A 54 -9.50 1.87 -3.07
N LYS A 55 -9.84 2.79 -3.98
CA LYS A 55 -8.87 3.51 -4.83
C LYS A 55 -7.88 4.34 -4.00
N ARG A 56 -8.37 5.12 -3.04
CA ARG A 56 -7.53 5.92 -2.14
C ARG A 56 -6.61 5.06 -1.29
N GLN A 57 -7.10 3.93 -0.77
CA GLN A 57 -6.29 2.99 0.01
C GLN A 57 -5.19 2.36 -0.86
N LYS A 58 -5.53 1.90 -2.07
CA LYS A 58 -4.55 1.35 -3.02
C LYS A 58 -3.48 2.39 -3.39
N GLY A 59 -3.89 3.64 -3.62
CA GLY A 59 -2.97 4.75 -3.84
C GLY A 59 -2.03 5.00 -2.66
N LYS A 60 -2.57 5.08 -1.43
CA LYS A 60 -1.76 5.25 -0.21
C LYS A 60 -0.77 4.10 0.01
N LEU A 61 -1.21 2.85 -0.15
CA LEU A 61 -0.34 1.66 -0.07
C LEU A 61 0.76 1.68 -1.12
N SER A 62 0.44 2.06 -2.36
CA SER A 62 1.43 2.16 -3.45
C SER A 62 2.50 3.20 -3.16
N ASN A 63 2.12 4.36 -2.60
CA ASN A 63 3.04 5.42 -2.23
C ASN A 63 3.92 5.01 -1.05
N LEU A 64 3.35 4.33 -0.04
CA LEU A 64 4.10 3.82 1.10
C LEU A 64 5.14 2.80 0.66
N ASN A 65 4.75 1.84 -0.19
CA ASN A 65 5.67 0.84 -0.74
C ASN A 65 6.78 1.49 -1.57
N ARG A 66 6.46 2.49 -2.39
CA ARG A 66 7.46 3.21 -3.18
C ARG A 66 8.47 3.93 -2.30
N LYS A 67 8.01 4.59 -1.22
CA LYS A 67 8.87 5.28 -0.26
C LYS A 67 9.80 4.30 0.44
N HIS A 68 9.27 3.19 0.96
CA HIS A 68 10.10 2.16 1.60
C HIS A 68 11.11 1.56 0.63
N ILE A 69 10.72 1.21 -0.60
CA ILE A 69 11.68 0.70 -1.60
C ILE A 69 12.81 1.70 -1.85
N GLN A 70 12.51 3.01 -1.85
CA GLN A 70 13.53 4.05 -2.02
C GLN A 70 14.44 4.14 -0.79
N GLU A 71 13.89 4.17 0.42
CA GLU A 71 14.65 4.15 1.68
C GLU A 71 15.57 2.92 1.75
N TRP A 72 15.07 1.75 1.38
CA TRP A 72 15.86 0.51 1.31
C TRP A 72 17.00 0.58 0.29
N LYS A 73 16.77 1.18 -0.89
CA LYS A 73 17.82 1.37 -1.89
C LYS A 73 18.90 2.34 -1.41
N GLU A 74 18.51 3.43 -0.76
CA GLU A 74 19.43 4.41 -0.18
C GLU A 74 20.24 3.79 0.95
N PHE A 75 19.61 2.99 1.81
CA PHE A 75 20.31 2.24 2.86
C PHE A 75 21.38 1.31 2.28
N ILE A 76 21.04 0.48 1.28
CA ILE A 76 22.00 -0.43 0.62
C ILE A 76 23.15 0.36 -0.02
N ARG A 77 22.86 1.51 -0.65
CA ARG A 77 23.89 2.36 -1.25
C ARG A 77 24.86 2.88 -0.20
N ASN A 78 24.34 3.36 0.93
CA ASN A 78 25.15 3.89 2.01
C ASN A 78 26.01 2.80 2.68
N GLU A 79 25.47 1.61 2.91
CA GLU A 79 26.23 0.48 3.44
C GLU A 79 27.36 0.03 2.50
N LYS A 80 27.11 0.02 1.18
CA LYS A 80 28.16 -0.22 0.19
C LYS A 80 29.25 0.85 0.24
N SER A 81 28.88 2.12 0.30
CA SER A 81 29.85 3.23 0.41
C SER A 81 30.70 3.12 1.67
N LYS A 82 30.09 2.86 2.83
CA LYS A 82 30.82 2.65 4.10
C LYS A 82 31.77 1.46 4.02
N THR A 83 31.34 0.36 3.40
CA THR A 83 32.18 -0.83 3.24
C THR A 83 33.38 -0.53 2.36
N LEU A 84 33.19 0.19 1.25
CA LEU A 84 34.28 0.63 0.38
C LEU A 84 35.26 1.56 1.10
N GLU A 85 34.75 2.51 1.88
CA GLU A 85 35.56 3.43 2.66
C GLU A 85 36.39 2.69 3.73
N MET A 86 35.79 1.73 4.44
CA MET A 86 36.50 0.88 5.39
C MET A 86 37.60 0.04 4.71
N VAL A 87 37.33 -0.49 3.52
CA VAL A 87 38.33 -1.25 2.74
C VAL A 87 39.47 -0.34 2.30
N GLN A 88 39.17 0.86 1.78
CA GLN A 88 40.19 1.83 1.37
C GLN A 88 41.06 2.29 2.54
N ASN A 89 40.46 2.54 3.71
CA ASN A 89 41.20 2.92 4.91
C ASN A 89 42.13 1.79 5.37
N LYS A 90 41.66 0.53 5.35
CA LYS A 90 42.52 -0.63 5.65
C LYS A 90 43.66 -0.80 4.66
N ILE A 91 43.44 -0.57 3.36
CA ILE A 91 44.50 -0.62 2.35
C ILE A 91 45.57 0.44 2.65
N LYS A 92 45.17 1.68 2.92
CA LYS A 92 46.09 2.78 3.28
C LYS A 92 46.87 2.49 4.55
N GLU A 93 46.23 1.94 5.59
CA GLU A 93 46.93 1.54 6.83
C GLU A 93 47.99 0.47 6.57
N VAL A 94 47.70 -0.52 5.72
CA VAL A 94 48.67 -1.57 5.36
C VAL A 94 49.82 -1.00 4.54
N GLU A 95 49.55 -0.08 3.62
CA GLU A 95 50.57 0.61 2.82
C GLU A 95 51.49 1.47 3.70
N ASN A 96 50.92 2.26 4.62
CA ASN A 96 51.70 3.06 5.57
C ASN A 96 52.59 2.17 6.45
N LYS A 97 52.06 1.07 7.00
CA LYS A 97 52.86 0.12 7.80
C LYS A 97 53.98 -0.54 6.99
N LYS A 98 53.79 -0.76 5.69
CA LYS A 98 54.85 -1.27 4.80
C LYS A 98 55.92 -0.21 4.57
N LEU A 99 55.53 1.04 4.35
CA LEU A 99 56.44 2.17 4.16
C LEU A 99 57.27 2.45 5.42
N GLU A 100 56.66 2.43 6.61
CA GLU A 100 57.37 2.54 7.89
C GLU A 100 58.45 1.46 8.04
N LYS A 101 58.11 0.19 7.78
CA LYS A 101 59.08 -0.91 7.83
C LYS A 101 60.24 -0.77 6.83
N ILE A 102 59.99 -0.20 5.66
CA ILE A 102 61.03 0.07 4.67
C ILE A 102 61.91 1.23 5.14
N TYR A 103 61.30 2.30 5.67
CA TYR A 103 62.01 3.44 6.21
C TYR A 103 62.93 3.05 7.37
N ASP A 104 62.44 2.22 8.30
CA ASP A 104 63.24 1.71 9.42
C ASP A 104 64.44 0.91 8.94
N LYS A 105 64.27 0.05 7.91
CA LYS A 105 65.36 -0.72 7.29
C LYS A 105 66.38 0.11 6.52
N LEU A 106 66.03 1.32 6.09
CA LEU A 106 66.94 2.23 5.38
C LEU A 106 67.71 3.15 6.35
N LYS A 107 67.31 3.17 7.63
CA LYS A 107 67.96 3.92 8.70
C LYS A 107 69.02 3.12 9.47
N GLU A 108 68.98 1.79 9.36
CA GLU A 108 70.04 0.85 9.78
C GLU A 108 71.16 0.79 8.73
#